data_AF-A0A194VS24-F1
#
_entry.id   AF-A0A194VS24-F1
#
_cell.length_a   1.000
_cell.length_b   1.000
_cell.length_c   1.000
_cell.angle_alpha   90.00
_cell.angle_beta   90.00
_cell.angle_gamma   90.00
#
_symmetry.space_group_name_H-M   'P 1'
#
loop_
_entity.id
_entity.type
_entity.pdbx_description
1 polymer ?
#
loop_
_entity_poly.entity_id
_entity_poly.type
_entity_poly.pdbx_seq_one_letter_code
_entity_poly.pdbx_strand_id
1 'polypeptide(L)'
;MFCTSLRRRKEWSSVIPHLLQNKDPKFRESKLDTHDVNLPLPSSKDAPGTRYLRFILLSSADQDVTAIHRRIERLENLSGGCDAAIVWLLGDGGDASTYIQFQLNLLDKVEITVIPLKAIDDLPSTLQKFHRMFLQSDTATRQPQPRTPENSAVQALLPYNGLAPPLPEHMVNILTDLTIGFADLANKASAAAGRMELVDYLGEEEAQRIILFWSQEYLK
;
A
#
# COMPACT_ATOMS: atom_id res chain seq x y z
N MET A 1 -7.37 -10.80 4.77
CA MET A 1 -8.20 -10.61 5.98
C MET A 1 -9.16 -9.46 5.76
N PHE A 2 -10.23 -9.33 6.55
CA PHE A 2 -11.07 -8.13 6.58
C PHE A 2 -11.27 -7.61 8.01
N CYS A 3 -11.56 -6.33 8.15
CA CYS A 3 -11.63 -5.64 9.43
C CYS A 3 -12.94 -5.93 10.19
N THR A 4 -12.84 -6.17 11.49
CA THR A 4 -13.99 -6.29 12.40
C THR A 4 -14.89 -5.05 12.43
N SER A 5 -14.35 -3.87 12.09
CA SER A 5 -15.12 -2.61 12.03
C SER A 5 -16.23 -2.65 10.97
N LEU A 6 -16.12 -3.49 9.94
CA LEU A 6 -17.13 -3.62 8.88
C LEU A 6 -18.51 -3.99 9.44
N ARG A 7 -18.57 -4.72 10.56
CA ARG A 7 -19.85 -5.06 11.22
C ARG A 7 -20.65 -3.83 11.67
N ARG A 8 -19.96 -2.74 11.98
CA ARG A 8 -20.57 -1.50 12.48
C ARG A 8 -20.95 -0.53 11.36
N ARG A 9 -20.45 -0.75 10.14
CA ARG A 9 -20.72 0.09 8.98
C ARG A 9 -21.95 -0.44 8.26
N LYS A 10 -23.08 0.26 8.39
CA LYS A 10 -24.39 -0.19 7.88
C LYS A 10 -24.32 -0.65 6.42
N GLU A 11 -23.69 0.14 5.56
CA GLU A 11 -23.56 -0.14 4.12
C GLU A 11 -22.65 -1.31 3.78
N TRP A 12 -21.75 -1.69 4.69
CA TRP A 12 -20.78 -2.78 4.46
C TRP A 12 -21.10 -4.04 5.26
N SER A 13 -21.99 -3.96 6.25
CA SER A 13 -22.29 -5.07 7.15
C SER A 13 -22.80 -6.32 6.42
N SER A 14 -23.57 -6.13 5.33
CA SER A 14 -24.09 -7.21 4.49
C SER A 14 -23.01 -7.90 3.65
N VAL A 15 -21.80 -7.34 3.52
CA VAL A 15 -20.71 -7.96 2.77
C VAL A 15 -20.06 -9.15 3.49
N ILE A 16 -20.20 -9.19 4.81
CA ILE A 16 -19.47 -10.13 5.68
C ILE A 16 -19.78 -11.59 5.35
N PRO A 17 -21.05 -12.01 5.18
CA PRO A 17 -21.37 -13.35 4.71
C PRO A 17 -20.71 -13.69 3.37
N HIS A 18 -20.69 -12.77 2.41
CA HIS A 18 -20.08 -12.98 1.09
C HIS A 18 -18.57 -13.17 1.19
N LEU A 19 -17.88 -12.37 2.01
CA LEU A 19 -16.45 -12.55 2.27
C LEU A 19 -16.16 -13.90 2.95
N LEU A 20 -16.93 -14.28 3.97
CA LEU A 20 -16.71 -15.53 4.71
C LEU A 20 -17.04 -16.78 3.91
N GLN A 21 -18.01 -16.72 3.00
CA GLN A 21 -18.37 -17.82 2.10
C GLN A 21 -17.42 -17.97 0.92
N ASN A 22 -16.64 -16.93 0.60
CA ASN A 22 -15.69 -16.98 -0.49
C ASN A 22 -14.61 -18.04 -0.24
N LYS A 23 -14.42 -18.94 -1.22
CA LYS A 23 -13.49 -20.06 -1.10
C LYS A 23 -12.06 -19.67 -1.41
N ASP A 24 -11.87 -18.75 -2.35
CA ASP A 24 -10.56 -18.32 -2.81
C ASP A 24 -10.58 -16.83 -3.22
N PRO A 25 -9.88 -15.93 -2.52
CA PRO A 25 -9.14 -16.20 -1.28
C PRO A 25 -10.08 -16.45 -0.09
N LYS A 26 -9.70 -17.36 0.81
CA LYS A 26 -10.45 -17.62 2.05
C LYS A 26 -10.26 -16.46 3.02
N PHE A 27 -11.26 -15.59 3.12
CA PHE A 27 -11.19 -14.46 4.02
C PHE A 27 -11.37 -14.87 5.49
N ARG A 28 -10.69 -14.13 6.37
CA ARG A 28 -10.83 -14.22 7.82
C ARG A 28 -11.00 -12.83 8.39
N GLU A 29 -11.88 -12.71 9.36
CA GLU A 29 -12.08 -11.49 10.12
C GLU A 29 -10.89 -11.27 11.08
N SER A 30 -10.41 -10.04 11.16
CA SER A 30 -9.32 -9.63 12.04
C SER A 30 -9.47 -8.16 12.42
N LYS A 31 -8.77 -7.72 13.48
CA LYS A 31 -8.66 -6.29 13.77
C LYS A 31 -7.60 -5.69 12.84
N LEU A 32 -8.01 -4.78 11.96
CA LEU A 32 -7.13 -4.04 11.06
C LEU A 32 -7.23 -2.56 11.40
N ASP A 33 -6.12 -1.93 11.77
CA ASP A 33 -6.15 -0.54 12.28
C ASP A 33 -6.19 0.52 11.18
N THR A 34 -5.79 0.18 9.95
CA THR A 34 -5.53 1.16 8.89
C THR A 34 -6.34 0.97 7.61
N HIS A 35 -6.84 -0.24 7.36
CA HIS A 35 -7.51 -0.63 6.13
C HIS A 35 -8.63 -1.62 6.43
N ASP A 36 -9.52 -1.80 5.47
CA ASP A 36 -10.73 -2.60 5.64
C ASP A 36 -10.53 -4.05 5.17
N VAL A 37 -9.74 -4.27 4.12
CA VAL A 37 -9.44 -5.60 3.58
C VAL A 37 -7.99 -5.68 3.12
N ASN A 38 -7.35 -6.84 3.28
CA ASN A 38 -6.04 -7.10 2.69
C ASN A 38 -5.96 -8.46 1.99
N LEU A 39 -5.13 -8.53 0.97
CA LEU A 39 -4.77 -9.74 0.23
C LEU A 39 -3.24 -9.89 0.21
N PRO A 40 -2.70 -11.09 0.44
CA PRO A 40 -1.26 -11.28 0.46
C PRO A 40 -0.66 -11.07 -0.93
N LEU A 41 0.50 -10.42 -0.98
CA LEU A 41 1.32 -10.30 -2.19
C LEU A 41 2.48 -11.32 -2.12
N PRO A 42 2.92 -11.85 -3.28
CA PRO A 42 4.15 -12.63 -3.37
C PRO A 42 5.28 -11.82 -2.74
N SER A 43 5.97 -12.43 -1.79
CA SER A 43 7.15 -11.87 -1.14
C SER A 43 8.30 -12.83 -1.41
N SER A 44 9.51 -12.31 -1.61
CA SER A 44 10.71 -13.17 -1.70
C SER A 44 10.82 -14.01 -0.43
N LYS A 45 11.27 -15.27 -0.54
CA LYS A 45 11.39 -16.20 0.60
C LYS A 45 12.30 -15.67 1.70
N ASP A 46 13.19 -14.74 1.36
CA ASP A 46 14.17 -14.16 2.26
C ASP A 46 13.71 -12.82 2.88
N ALA A 47 12.56 -12.28 2.47
CA ALA A 47 12.04 -11.02 3.02
C ALA A 47 11.35 -11.25 4.38
N PRO A 48 11.67 -10.47 5.42
CA PRO A 48 10.98 -10.58 6.69
C PRO A 48 9.54 -10.06 6.56
N GLY A 49 8.58 -10.97 6.60
CA GLY A 49 7.16 -10.66 6.68
C GLY A 49 6.41 -10.73 5.34
N THR A 50 5.09 -10.79 5.44
CA THR A 50 4.18 -10.89 4.29
C THR A 50 3.81 -9.49 3.82
N ARG A 51 4.09 -9.16 2.55
CA ARG A 51 3.52 -7.97 1.91
C ARG A 51 2.04 -8.17 1.65
N TYR A 52 1.27 -7.08 1.71
CA TYR A 52 -0.17 -7.11 1.52
C TYR A 52 -0.62 -5.99 0.60
N LEU A 53 -1.49 -6.32 -0.35
CA LEU A 53 -2.32 -5.37 -1.06
C LEU A 53 -3.49 -4.99 -0.16
N ARG A 54 -3.63 -3.70 0.12
CA ARG A 54 -4.56 -3.16 1.12
C ARG A 54 -5.68 -2.37 0.45
N PHE A 55 -6.88 -2.52 0.99
CA PHE A 55 -8.09 -1.89 0.47
C PHE A 55 -8.79 -1.10 1.56
N ILE A 56 -9.15 0.15 1.26
CA ILE A 56 -10.18 0.89 1.99
C ILE A 56 -11.48 0.75 1.22
N LEU A 57 -12.57 0.48 1.94
CA LEU A 57 -13.92 0.42 1.39
C LEU A 57 -14.62 1.74 1.71
N LEU A 58 -15.10 2.46 0.69
CA LEU A 58 -15.80 3.74 0.81
C LEU A 58 -17.14 3.72 0.06
N SER A 59 -18.08 4.51 0.51
CA SER A 59 -19.42 4.60 -0.07
C SER A 59 -19.99 6.01 0.09
N SER A 60 -21.11 6.30 -0.57
CA SER A 60 -21.69 7.64 -0.55
C SER A 60 -22.21 8.07 0.83
N ALA A 61 -22.42 7.16 1.79
CA ALA A 61 -22.72 7.54 3.17
C ALA A 61 -21.48 7.99 3.97
N ASP A 62 -20.27 7.78 3.46
CA ASP A 62 -19.06 8.33 4.07
C ASP A 62 -19.00 9.84 3.74
N GLN A 63 -19.59 10.67 4.60
CA GLN A 63 -19.72 12.13 4.40
C GLN A 63 -18.59 12.96 5.03
N ASP A 64 -17.84 12.37 5.97
CA ASP A 64 -16.72 13.06 6.62
C ASP A 64 -15.48 13.05 5.71
N VAL A 65 -15.42 14.05 4.84
CA VAL A 65 -14.33 14.25 3.89
C VAL A 65 -12.97 14.30 4.59
N THR A 66 -12.87 14.93 5.77
CA THR A 66 -11.59 15.05 6.50
C THR A 66 -11.12 13.69 7.02
N ALA A 67 -12.04 12.90 7.58
CA ALA A 67 -11.73 11.55 8.04
C ALA A 67 -11.34 10.62 6.87
N ILE A 68 -12.00 10.77 5.71
CA ILE A 68 -11.66 10.01 4.50
C ILE A 68 -10.24 10.35 4.04
N HIS A 69 -9.90 11.64 3.90
CA HIS A 69 -8.56 12.07 3.49
C HIS A 69 -7.49 11.52 4.43
N ARG A 70 -7.70 11.62 5.75
CA ARG A 70 -6.77 11.07 6.74
C ARG A 70 -6.60 9.55 6.62
N ARG A 71 -7.68 8.81 6.30
CA ARG A 71 -7.58 7.36 6.07
C ARG A 71 -6.80 7.05 4.80
N ILE A 72 -6.98 7.82 3.73
CA ILE A 72 -6.27 7.66 2.46
C ILE A 72 -4.79 7.99 2.63
N GLU A 73 -4.44 9.12 3.23
CA GLU A 73 -3.06 9.48 3.55
C GLU A 73 -2.39 8.42 4.43
N ARG A 74 -3.10 7.90 5.44
CA ARG A 74 -2.57 6.82 6.28
C ARG A 74 -2.34 5.54 5.48
N LEU A 75 -3.19 5.23 4.51
CA LEU A 75 -3.01 4.08 3.63
C LEU A 75 -1.81 4.27 2.70
N GLU A 76 -1.68 5.45 2.10
CA GLU A 76 -0.56 5.82 1.25
C GLU A 76 0.77 5.68 1.99
N ASN A 77 0.86 6.26 3.19
CA ASN A 77 2.07 6.23 4.01
C ASN A 77 2.52 4.81 4.43
N LEU A 78 1.66 3.78 4.36
CA LEU A 78 2.04 2.41 4.72
C LEU A 78 2.85 1.68 3.65
N SER A 79 2.72 2.08 2.39
CA SER A 79 3.36 1.40 1.26
C SER A 79 3.80 2.36 0.16
N GLY A 80 3.91 3.65 0.46
CA GLY A 80 4.14 4.70 -0.54
C GLY A 80 3.06 4.75 -1.62
N GLY A 81 1.82 4.39 -1.28
CA GLY A 81 0.71 4.29 -2.24
C GLY A 81 0.70 3.05 -3.15
N CYS A 82 1.80 2.30 -3.27
CA CYS A 82 1.93 1.27 -4.29
C CYS A 82 1.17 -0.04 -4.03
N ASP A 83 0.99 -0.44 -2.77
CA ASP A 83 0.28 -1.69 -2.41
C ASP A 83 -1.11 -1.37 -1.84
N ALA A 84 -1.81 -0.43 -2.46
CA ALA A 84 -3.07 0.12 -1.97
C ALA A 84 -4.10 0.35 -3.08
N ALA A 85 -5.38 0.17 -2.74
CA ALA A 85 -6.50 0.55 -3.59
C ALA A 85 -7.70 1.01 -2.75
N ILE A 86 -8.58 1.79 -3.35
CA ILE A 86 -9.86 2.20 -2.76
C ILE A 86 -10.97 1.49 -3.52
N VAL A 87 -11.89 0.85 -2.82
CA VAL A 87 -13.11 0.30 -3.41
C VAL A 87 -14.27 1.22 -3.06
N TRP A 88 -14.95 1.73 -4.08
CA TRP A 88 -16.08 2.64 -3.92
C TRP A 88 -17.41 1.95 -4.24
N LEU A 89 -18.30 1.79 -3.27
CA LEU A 89 -19.64 1.26 -3.49
C LEU A 89 -20.52 2.30 -4.18
N LEU A 90 -20.97 1.98 -5.39
CA LEU A 90 -22.00 2.72 -6.10
C LEU A 90 -23.34 2.45 -5.42
N GLY A 91 -24.04 3.50 -5.01
CA GLY A 91 -25.36 3.37 -4.38
C GLY A 91 -26.39 2.72 -5.31
N ASP A 92 -27.47 2.20 -4.72
CA ASP A 92 -28.58 1.62 -5.47
C ASP A 92 -29.22 2.71 -6.36
N GLY A 93 -29.19 2.53 -7.68
CA GLY A 93 -29.51 3.58 -8.67
C GLY A 93 -28.31 4.21 -9.38
N GLY A 94 -27.08 3.81 -9.05
CA GLY A 94 -25.89 4.11 -9.85
C GLY A 94 -25.57 5.61 -9.93
N ASP A 95 -25.73 6.35 -8.83
CA ASP A 95 -25.35 7.76 -8.76
C ASP A 95 -23.81 7.91 -8.86
N ALA A 96 -23.33 7.78 -10.10
CA ALA A 96 -21.95 7.91 -10.49
C ALA A 96 -21.43 9.33 -10.28
N SER A 97 -22.30 10.31 -10.00
CA SER A 97 -21.87 11.69 -9.78
C SER A 97 -21.00 11.82 -8.53
N THR A 98 -21.37 11.15 -7.44
CA THR A 98 -20.59 11.13 -6.19
C THR A 98 -19.24 10.45 -6.36
N TYR A 99 -19.21 9.33 -7.10
CA TYR A 99 -17.97 8.63 -7.46
C TYR A 99 -17.05 9.51 -8.32
N ILE A 100 -17.58 10.15 -9.36
CA ILE A 100 -16.82 11.04 -10.25
C ILE A 100 -16.29 12.24 -9.47
N GLN A 101 -17.11 12.87 -8.62
CA GLN A 101 -16.67 13.97 -7.76
C GLN A 101 -15.55 13.53 -6.81
N PHE A 102 -15.67 12.33 -6.23
CA PHE A 102 -14.61 11.76 -5.39
C PHE A 102 -13.31 11.53 -6.17
N GLN A 103 -13.38 10.97 -7.38
CA GLN A 103 -12.21 10.81 -8.24
C GLN A 103 -11.56 12.15 -8.61
N LEU A 104 -12.36 13.16 -8.98
CA LEU A 104 -11.85 14.51 -9.27
C LEU A 104 -11.20 15.16 -8.04
N ASN A 105 -11.73 14.91 -6.84
CA ASN A 105 -11.16 15.43 -5.60
C ASN A 105 -9.83 14.77 -5.22
N LEU A 106 -9.59 13.54 -5.68
CA LEU A 106 -8.35 12.78 -5.49
C LEU A 106 -7.32 13.04 -6.59
N LEU A 107 -7.76 13.51 -7.75
CA LEU A 107 -6.90 13.82 -8.88
C LEU A 107 -5.79 14.77 -8.41
N ASP A 108 -4.55 14.46 -8.78
CA ASP A 108 -3.32 15.17 -8.42
C ASP A 108 -2.92 15.16 -6.94
N LYS A 109 -3.69 14.52 -6.05
CA LYS A 109 -3.35 14.43 -4.61
C LYS A 109 -2.75 13.09 -4.20
N VAL A 110 -3.23 12.00 -4.80
CA VAL A 110 -2.87 10.63 -4.37
C VAL A 110 -2.86 9.69 -5.58
N GLU A 111 -1.84 8.84 -5.69
CA GLU A 111 -1.67 7.87 -6.78
C GLU A 111 -2.41 6.53 -6.54
N ILE A 112 -3.41 6.50 -5.65
CA ILE A 112 -4.13 5.27 -5.29
C ILE A 112 -5.29 5.03 -6.26
N THR A 113 -5.36 3.82 -6.81
CA THR A 113 -6.44 3.42 -7.73
C THR A 113 -7.79 3.33 -7.02
N VAL A 114 -8.83 3.94 -7.62
CA VAL A 114 -10.22 3.85 -7.14
C VAL A 114 -11.03 2.91 -8.02
N ILE A 115 -11.50 1.81 -7.43
CA ILE A 115 -12.23 0.73 -8.09
C ILE A 115 -13.73 0.89 -7.81
N PRO A 116 -14.59 1.05 -8.82
CA PRO A 116 -16.02 1.10 -8.61
C PRO A 116 -16.58 -0.30 -8.30
N LEU A 117 -17.46 -0.39 -7.31
CA LEU A 117 -18.17 -1.59 -6.91
C LEU A 117 -19.67 -1.37 -7.12
N LYS A 118 -20.29 -2.16 -8.00
CA LYS A 118 -21.70 -1.99 -8.39
C LYS A 118 -22.68 -2.53 -7.34
N ALA A 119 -22.35 -3.66 -6.76
CA ALA A 119 -23.17 -4.33 -5.77
C ALA A 119 -22.28 -4.90 -4.66
N ILE A 120 -22.81 -4.98 -3.45
CA ILE A 120 -22.03 -5.38 -2.27
C ILE A 120 -21.55 -6.84 -2.38
N ASP A 121 -22.38 -7.72 -2.91
CA ASP A 121 -22.10 -9.13 -3.12
C ASP A 121 -21.00 -9.37 -4.17
N ASP A 122 -20.74 -8.41 -5.06
CA ASP A 122 -19.64 -8.46 -6.03
C ASP A 122 -18.26 -8.21 -5.40
N LEU A 123 -18.18 -7.74 -4.14
CA LEU A 123 -16.92 -7.34 -3.52
C LEU A 123 -15.83 -8.43 -3.58
N PRO A 124 -16.09 -9.69 -3.17
CA PRO A 124 -15.05 -10.72 -3.19
C PRO A 124 -14.48 -10.94 -4.60
N SER A 125 -15.35 -10.97 -5.61
CA SER A 125 -14.94 -11.16 -7.00
C SER A 125 -14.15 -9.96 -7.54
N THR A 126 -14.53 -8.74 -7.14
CA THR A 126 -13.86 -7.50 -7.53
C THR A 126 -12.45 -7.43 -6.93
N LEU A 127 -12.31 -7.73 -5.64
CA LEU A 127 -11.01 -7.80 -4.96
C LEU A 127 -10.09 -8.83 -5.61
N GLN A 128 -10.61 -10.02 -5.94
CA GLN A 128 -9.82 -11.07 -6.58
C GLN A 128 -9.39 -10.71 -8.00
N LYS A 129 -10.29 -10.11 -8.80
CA LYS A 129 -9.97 -9.61 -10.15
C LYS A 129 -8.86 -8.58 -10.09
N PHE A 130 -9.00 -7.58 -9.21
CA PHE A 130 -7.99 -6.54 -9.06
C PHE A 130 -6.66 -7.09 -8.56
N HIS A 131 -6.68 -7.98 -7.56
CA HIS A 131 -5.45 -8.62 -7.06
C HIS A 131 -4.73 -9.40 -8.15
N ARG A 132 -5.44 -10.19 -8.98
CA ARG A 132 -4.81 -10.89 -10.10
C ARG A 132 -4.23 -9.93 -11.15
N MET A 133 -4.96 -8.87 -11.50
CA MET A 133 -4.45 -7.84 -12.42
C MET A 133 -3.21 -7.16 -11.85
N PHE A 134 -3.23 -6.81 -10.58
CA PHE A 134 -2.12 -6.19 -9.86
C PHE A 134 -0.88 -7.09 -9.91
N LEU A 135 -1.03 -8.39 -9.64
CA LEU A 135 0.08 -9.34 -9.72
C LEU A 135 0.65 -9.47 -11.13
N GLN A 136 -0.20 -9.45 -12.16
CA GLN A 136 0.23 -9.52 -13.56
C GLN A 136 1.03 -8.26 -13.97
N SER A 137 0.58 -7.07 -13.54
CA SER A 137 1.33 -5.83 -13.76
C SER A 137 2.62 -5.74 -12.95
N ASP A 138 2.62 -6.21 -11.71
CA ASP A 138 3.79 -6.18 -10.82
C ASP A 138 4.92 -7.07 -11.37
N THR A 139 4.59 -8.21 -11.98
CA THR A 139 5.59 -9.08 -12.64
C THR A 139 6.15 -8.54 -13.96
N ALA A 140 5.48 -7.59 -14.61
CA ALA A 140 5.84 -7.15 -15.96
C ALA A 140 6.58 -5.80 -15.98
N THR A 141 6.32 -4.90 -15.02
CA THR A 141 6.67 -3.47 -15.19
C THR A 141 6.86 -2.69 -13.88
N ARG A 142 7.49 -3.25 -12.84
CA ARG A 142 7.96 -2.40 -11.73
C ARG A 142 9.24 -1.65 -12.14
N GLN A 143 9.11 -0.74 -13.11
CA GLN A 143 10.00 0.42 -13.16
C GLN A 143 9.57 1.35 -12.02
N PRO A 144 10.50 1.89 -11.23
CA PRO A 144 10.18 2.97 -10.29
C PRO A 144 9.54 4.09 -11.09
N GLN A 145 8.25 4.34 -10.88
CA GLN A 145 7.63 5.54 -11.43
C GLN A 145 8.35 6.74 -10.80
N PRO A 146 8.79 7.72 -11.61
CA PRO A 146 9.40 8.92 -11.07
C PRO A 146 8.34 9.65 -10.25
N ARG A 147 8.46 9.55 -8.92
CA ARG A 147 7.64 10.32 -7.99
C ARG A 147 7.81 11.79 -8.35
N THR A 148 6.71 12.51 -8.50
CA THR A 148 6.76 13.96 -8.65
C THR A 148 7.53 14.55 -7.45
N PRO A 149 8.43 15.53 -7.65
CA PRO A 149 9.36 16.00 -6.62
C PRO A 149 8.71 16.78 -5.47
N GLU A 150 7.38 16.89 -5.46
CA GLU A 150 6.68 17.79 -4.57
C GLU A 150 6.12 17.01 -3.37
N ASN A 151 6.85 17.08 -2.26
CA ASN A 151 6.38 16.79 -0.88
C ASN A 151 6.37 15.36 -0.34
N SER A 152 7.34 14.51 -0.65
CA SER A 152 7.46 13.29 0.16
C SER A 152 8.34 13.53 1.39
N ALA A 153 7.76 13.38 2.59
CA ALA A 153 8.53 13.19 3.83
C ALA A 153 9.61 12.10 3.67
N VAL A 154 9.41 11.19 2.70
CA VAL A 154 10.38 10.19 2.25
C VAL A 154 11.67 10.85 1.74
N GLN A 155 11.64 11.81 0.82
CA GLN A 155 12.84 12.53 0.35
C GLN A 155 13.54 13.31 1.47
N ALA A 156 12.78 13.90 2.40
CA ALA A 156 13.35 14.62 3.53
C ALA A 156 14.04 13.69 4.54
N LEU A 157 13.53 12.46 4.71
CA LEU A 157 14.00 11.51 5.72
C LEU A 157 15.02 10.50 5.17
N LEU A 158 14.99 10.17 3.86
CA LEU A 158 15.90 9.22 3.23
C LEU A 158 17.39 9.47 3.54
N PRO A 159 17.89 10.73 3.52
CA PRO A 159 19.29 11.02 3.85
C PRO A 159 19.70 10.50 5.24
N TYR A 160 18.76 10.34 6.16
CA TYR A 160 19.02 9.91 7.54
C TYR A 160 18.86 8.41 7.77
N ASN A 161 18.68 7.61 6.72
CA ASN A 161 18.52 6.16 6.80
C ASN A 161 19.84 5.38 6.73
N GLY A 162 20.94 6.03 7.14
CA GLY A 162 22.26 5.44 7.29
C GLY A 162 22.95 5.98 8.53
N LEU A 163 23.95 5.25 9.04
CA LEU A 163 24.79 5.75 10.13
C LEU A 163 25.45 7.08 9.73
N ALA A 164 25.57 8.01 10.69
CA ALA A 164 26.12 9.36 10.45
C ALA A 164 27.45 9.33 9.67
N PRO A 165 27.67 10.26 8.71
CA PRO A 165 26.86 11.44 8.36
C PRO A 165 25.59 11.12 7.53
N PRO A 166 24.72 12.09 7.17
CA PRO A 166 23.62 11.82 6.23
C PRO A 166 24.13 11.31 4.87
N LEU A 167 23.32 10.50 4.19
CA LEU A 167 23.62 9.98 2.86
C LEU A 167 23.70 11.13 1.85
N PRO A 168 24.66 11.08 0.92
CA PRO A 168 24.78 12.08 -0.13
C PRO A 168 23.61 11.99 -1.14
N GLU A 169 23.30 13.10 -1.78
CA GLU A 169 22.13 13.24 -2.68
C GLU A 169 22.07 12.16 -3.78
N HIS A 170 23.21 11.83 -4.39
CA HIS A 170 23.25 10.79 -5.41
C HIS A 170 22.84 9.40 -4.88
N MET A 171 23.19 9.07 -3.63
CA MET A 171 22.76 7.82 -2.99
C MET A 171 21.28 7.85 -2.64
N VAL A 172 20.75 9.02 -2.25
CA VAL A 172 19.32 9.22 -2.00
C VAL A 172 18.51 9.01 -3.28
N ASN A 173 19.01 9.51 -4.42
CA ASN A 173 18.36 9.31 -5.72
C ASN A 173 18.34 7.83 -6.10
N ILE A 174 19.48 7.14 -5.99
CA ILE A 174 19.57 5.69 -6.26
C ILE A 174 18.59 4.91 -5.35
N LEU A 175 18.52 5.24 -4.05
CA LEU A 175 17.60 4.60 -3.12
C LEU A 175 16.12 4.86 -3.46
N THR A 176 15.81 6.03 -4.01
CA THR A 176 14.45 6.36 -4.44
C THR A 176 14.02 5.50 -5.63
N ASP A 177 14.97 5.16 -6.51
CA ASP A 177 14.73 4.25 -7.63
C ASP A 177 14.70 2.77 -7.19
N LEU A 178 15.52 2.40 -6.21
CA LEU A 178 15.60 1.02 -5.72
C LEU A 178 14.46 0.63 -4.78
N THR A 179 13.83 1.61 -4.12
CA THR A 179 12.91 1.34 -3.01
C THR A 179 11.60 2.11 -3.09
N ILE A 180 10.56 1.42 -2.64
CA ILE A 180 9.19 1.92 -2.72
C ILE A 180 8.79 2.67 -1.44
N GLY A 181 9.69 2.70 -0.46
CA GLY A 181 9.55 3.44 0.78
C GLY A 181 10.35 2.78 1.90
N PHE A 182 10.25 3.34 3.10
CA PHE A 182 11.03 2.87 4.25
C PHE A 182 10.79 1.41 4.63
N ALA A 183 9.57 0.91 4.49
CA ALA A 183 9.28 -0.50 4.78
C ALA A 183 9.96 -1.45 3.78
N ASP A 184 10.01 -1.08 2.51
CA ASP A 184 10.71 -1.86 1.48
C ASP A 184 12.23 -1.79 1.68
N LEU A 185 12.75 -0.60 2.00
CA LEU A 185 14.16 -0.41 2.37
C LEU A 185 14.56 -1.25 3.59
N ALA A 186 13.75 -1.27 4.66
CA ALA A 186 13.99 -2.08 5.85
C ALA A 186 13.98 -3.59 5.52
N ASN A 187 13.08 -4.03 4.64
CA ASN A 187 13.04 -5.41 4.16
C ASN A 187 14.29 -5.76 3.35
N LYS A 188 14.72 -4.89 2.43
CA LYS A 188 15.95 -5.08 1.64
C LYS A 188 17.18 -5.13 2.55
N ALA A 189 17.26 -4.25 3.54
CA ALA A 189 18.34 -4.25 4.54
C ALA A 189 18.35 -5.50 5.44
N SER A 190 17.25 -6.23 5.52
CA SER A 190 17.12 -7.42 6.36
C SER A 190 17.35 -8.74 5.59
N ALA A 191 16.97 -8.79 4.31
CA ALA A 191 17.06 -9.98 3.47
C ALA A 191 18.43 -10.11 2.78
N ALA A 192 18.99 -11.32 2.69
CA ALA A 192 20.29 -11.54 2.05
C ALA A 192 20.32 -11.05 0.58
N ALA A 193 19.28 -11.37 -0.19
CA ALA A 193 19.14 -10.90 -1.58
C ALA A 193 19.02 -9.37 -1.67
N GLY A 194 18.28 -8.74 -0.75
CA GLY A 194 18.12 -7.29 -0.72
C GLY A 194 19.40 -6.56 -0.33
N ARG A 195 20.21 -7.14 0.57
CA ARG A 195 21.54 -6.61 0.93
C ARG A 195 22.50 -6.65 -0.25
N MET A 196 22.49 -7.74 -1.01
CA MET A 196 23.30 -7.83 -2.24
C MET A 196 22.91 -6.75 -3.24
N GLU A 197 21.61 -6.56 -3.47
CA GLU A 197 21.11 -5.51 -4.36
C GLU A 197 21.56 -4.11 -3.88
N LEU A 198 21.48 -3.82 -2.58
CA LEU A 198 21.98 -2.56 -2.03
C LEU A 198 23.48 -2.37 -2.28
N VAL A 199 24.30 -3.41 -2.09
CA VAL A 199 25.75 -3.36 -2.33
C VAL A 199 26.06 -3.15 -3.81
N ASP A 200 25.34 -3.81 -4.71
CA ASP A 200 25.57 -3.71 -6.16
C ASP A 200 25.34 -2.29 -6.69
N TYR A 201 24.34 -1.58 -6.16
CA TYR A 201 23.97 -0.24 -6.64
C TYR A 201 24.61 0.91 -5.85
N LEU A 202 24.84 0.75 -4.54
CA LEU A 202 25.35 1.82 -3.67
C LEU A 202 26.85 1.67 -3.34
N GLY A 203 27.42 0.50 -3.61
CA GLY A 203 28.76 0.13 -3.15
C GLY A 203 28.75 -0.38 -1.71
N GLU A 204 29.81 -1.10 -1.36
CA GLU A 204 29.92 -1.82 -0.08
C GLU A 204 29.86 -0.90 1.14
N GLU A 205 30.52 0.26 1.10
CA GLU A 205 30.60 1.19 2.22
C GLU A 205 29.23 1.82 2.56
N GLU A 206 28.54 2.38 1.57
CA GLU A 206 27.25 3.05 1.78
C GLU A 206 26.14 2.04 2.07
N ALA A 207 26.13 0.89 1.39
CA ALA A 207 25.18 -0.18 1.66
C ALA A 207 25.31 -0.69 3.11
N GLN A 208 26.55 -0.87 3.59
CA GLN A 208 26.77 -1.34 4.96
C GLN A 208 26.28 -0.33 6.01
N ARG A 209 26.44 0.98 5.78
CA ARG A 209 25.92 2.03 6.66
C ARG A 209 24.40 1.99 6.78
N ILE A 210 23.70 1.71 5.68
CA ILE A 210 22.23 1.56 5.65
C ILE A 210 21.79 0.28 6.34
N ILE A 211 22.45 -0.85 6.03
CA ILE A 211 22.14 -2.15 6.62
C ILE A 211 22.32 -2.10 8.15
N LEU A 212 23.41 -1.49 8.61
CA LEU A 212 23.68 -1.35 10.04
C LEU A 212 22.65 -0.46 10.73
N PHE A 213 22.28 0.68 10.14
CA PHE A 213 21.23 1.56 10.66
C PHE A 213 19.92 0.78 10.90
N TRP A 214 19.42 0.10 9.87
CA TRP A 214 18.17 -0.68 9.98
C TRP A 214 18.30 -1.88 10.92
N SER A 215 19.47 -2.50 11.02
CA SER A 215 19.70 -3.57 11.99
C SER A 215 19.65 -3.08 13.45
N GLN A 216 20.00 -1.82 13.69
CA GLN A 216 19.99 -1.23 15.04
C GLN A 216 18.62 -0.67 15.43
N GLU A 217 17.88 -0.11 14.46
CA GLU A 217 16.61 0.60 14.67
C GLU A 217 15.37 -0.28 14.49
N TYR A 218 15.41 -1.31 13.62
CA TYR A 218 14.22 -2.09 13.23
C TYR A 218 14.26 -3.57 13.65
N LEU A 219 15.45 -4.15 13.86
CA LEU A 219 15.62 -5.57 14.18
C LEU A 219 15.84 -5.85 15.68
N LYS A 220 15.54 -4.88 16.56
CA LYS A 220 15.54 -5.06 18.02
C LYS A 220 14.17 -5.48 18.55
#